data_AF-A0A7S3H9K4-F1
#
_entry.id   AF-A0A7S3H9K4-F1
#
_cell.length_a   1.000
_cell.length_b   1.000
_cell.length_c   1.000
_cell.angle_alpha   90.00
_cell.angle_beta   90.00
_cell.angle_gamma   90.00
#
_symmetry.space_group_name_H-M   'P 1'
#
loop_
_entity.id
_entity.type
_entity.pdbx_description
1 polymer ?
#
loop_
_entity_poly.entity_id
_entity_poly.type
_entity_poly.pdbx_seq_one_letter_code
_entity_poly.pdbx_strand_id
1 'polypeptide(L)'
;RQMDLSRVIGKEGKEPFKWDWIVICDMLEYSFFNSSRLSEALKTKWVRRVSGFYRCSIEEKGYFANLDWEPIHLQYLECACNMYSVLLKDEAGMSFLTSDRRGMLFNEIAHEIENLTLAAASTNVTAQSNALSKNVFRLYSCQCTMS
;
A
#
# COMPACT_ATOMS: atom_id res chain seq x y z
N ARG A 1 -11.10 -14.81 -14.86
CA ARG A 1 -12.43 -14.17 -14.86
C ARG A 1 -12.56 -13.09 -13.79
N GLN A 2 -12.54 -13.38 -12.47
CA GLN A 2 -12.65 -12.32 -11.45
C GLN A 2 -11.52 -11.29 -11.52
N MET A 3 -10.25 -11.73 -11.70
CA MET A 3 -9.11 -10.81 -11.93
C MET A 3 -9.26 -9.92 -13.18
N ASP A 4 -10.04 -10.35 -14.17
CA ASP A 4 -10.30 -9.56 -15.38
C ASP A 4 -11.40 -8.52 -15.11
N LEU A 5 -12.44 -8.91 -14.37
CA LEU A 5 -13.52 -8.03 -13.91
C LEU A 5 -13.00 -6.92 -13.00
N SER A 6 -11.94 -7.17 -12.23
CA SER A 6 -11.32 -6.17 -11.36
C SER A 6 -10.60 -5.05 -12.14
N ARG A 7 -10.40 -5.22 -13.45
CA ARG A 7 -9.70 -4.30 -14.37
C ARG A 7 -8.21 -4.07 -14.06
N VAL A 8 -7.66 -4.79 -13.08
CA VAL A 8 -6.25 -4.68 -12.66
C VAL A 8 -5.28 -5.21 -13.71
N ILE A 9 -5.59 -6.32 -14.40
CA ILE A 9 -4.68 -6.92 -15.39
C ILE A 9 -4.85 -6.31 -16.79
N GLY A 10 -6.03 -5.73 -17.08
CA GLY A 10 -6.45 -5.26 -18.41
C GLY A 10 -5.88 -3.92 -18.86
N LYS A 11 -6.58 -3.27 -19.80
CA LYS A 11 -6.19 -1.99 -20.42
C LYS A 11 -6.00 -0.86 -19.40
N GLU A 12 -6.79 -0.86 -18.32
CA GLU A 12 -6.71 0.11 -17.23
C GLU A 12 -5.72 -0.30 -16.13
N GLY A 13 -4.92 -1.36 -16.34
CA GLY A 13 -4.03 -1.89 -15.32
C GLY A 13 -2.89 -0.96 -14.87
N LYS A 14 -2.80 0.26 -15.42
CA LYS A 14 -1.89 1.33 -14.99
C LYS A 14 -2.62 2.53 -14.35
N GLU A 15 -3.95 2.47 -14.28
CA GLU A 15 -4.84 3.52 -13.79
C GLU A 15 -5.61 3.01 -12.55
N PRO A 16 -5.01 3.04 -11.34
CA PRO A 16 -5.61 2.40 -10.16
C PRO A 16 -7.01 2.92 -9.80
N PHE A 17 -7.28 4.19 -10.07
CA PHE A 17 -8.59 4.80 -9.83
C PHE A 17 -9.68 4.37 -10.82
N LYS A 18 -9.32 3.63 -11.88
CA LYS A 18 -10.29 3.01 -12.81
C LYS A 18 -10.56 1.54 -12.49
N TRP A 19 -9.84 0.96 -11.53
CA TRP A 19 -10.06 -0.43 -11.13
C TRP A 19 -11.40 -0.61 -10.43
N ASP A 20 -11.88 -1.85 -10.40
CA ASP A 20 -13.08 -2.20 -9.67
C ASP A 20 -12.72 -2.61 -8.25
N TRP A 21 -12.68 -1.63 -7.34
CA TRP A 21 -12.24 -1.85 -5.96
C TRP A 21 -13.20 -2.70 -5.14
N ILE A 22 -14.49 -2.72 -5.48
CA ILE A 22 -15.47 -3.65 -4.90
C ILE A 22 -15.07 -5.08 -5.25
N VAL A 23 -14.84 -5.37 -6.53
CA VAL A 23 -14.39 -6.70 -6.96
C VAL A 23 -13.02 -7.07 -6.35
N ILE A 24 -12.10 -6.12 -6.22
CA ILE A 24 -10.80 -6.36 -5.56
C ILE A 24 -11.01 -6.76 -4.11
N CYS A 25 -11.78 -5.99 -3.33
CA CYS A 25 -12.04 -6.27 -1.93
C CYS A 25 -12.76 -7.62 -1.75
N ASP A 26 -13.79 -7.93 -2.54
CA ASP A 26 -14.48 -9.24 -2.52
C ASP A 26 -13.52 -10.41 -2.77
N MET A 27 -12.59 -10.25 -3.71
CA MET A 27 -11.60 -11.28 -3.99
C MET A 27 -10.63 -11.51 -2.83
N LEU A 28 -10.18 -10.42 -2.20
CA LEU A 28 -9.30 -10.48 -1.03
C LEU A 28 -10.01 -11.06 0.18
N GLU A 29 -11.29 -10.77 0.38
CA GLU A 29 -12.08 -11.24 1.52
C GLU A 29 -12.61 -12.67 1.37
N TYR A 30 -12.95 -13.12 0.15
CA TYR A 30 -13.63 -14.41 -0.01
C TYR A 30 -12.87 -15.41 -0.87
N SER A 31 -12.15 -14.95 -1.90
CA SER A 31 -11.52 -15.86 -2.87
C SER A 31 -10.15 -16.36 -2.44
N PHE A 32 -9.35 -15.55 -1.74
CA PHE A 32 -7.95 -15.87 -1.45
C PHE A 32 -7.68 -16.52 -0.10
N PHE A 33 -8.72 -16.81 0.70
CA PHE A 33 -8.62 -17.79 1.79
C PHE A 33 -8.30 -19.21 1.28
N ASN A 34 -8.48 -19.45 -0.02
CA ASN A 34 -7.99 -20.66 -0.68
C ASN A 34 -6.56 -20.44 -1.21
N SER A 35 -5.56 -21.08 -0.57
CA SER A 35 -4.14 -20.98 -0.90
C SER A 35 -3.81 -21.24 -2.38
N SER A 36 -4.53 -22.16 -3.05
CA SER A 36 -4.30 -22.44 -4.48
C SER A 36 -4.65 -21.23 -5.36
N ARG A 37 -5.73 -20.51 -5.03
CA ARG A 37 -6.15 -19.32 -5.77
C ARG A 37 -5.22 -18.15 -5.54
N LEU A 38 -4.73 -17.98 -4.31
CA LEU A 38 -3.73 -16.97 -3.98
C LEU A 38 -2.42 -17.23 -4.74
N SER A 39 -1.95 -18.49 -4.74
CA SER A 39 -0.75 -18.91 -5.47
C SER A 39 -0.85 -18.62 -6.97
N GLU A 40 -2.01 -18.89 -7.58
CA GLU A 40 -2.25 -18.53 -8.98
C GLU A 40 -2.26 -17.01 -9.20
N ALA A 41 -2.91 -16.25 -8.33
CA ALA A 41 -2.93 -14.79 -8.42
C ALA A 41 -1.52 -14.18 -8.32
N LEU A 42 -0.65 -14.71 -7.45
CA LEU A 42 0.74 -14.29 -7.25
C LEU A 42 1.63 -14.52 -8.48
N LYS A 43 1.32 -15.52 -9.33
CA LYS A 43 2.01 -15.72 -10.60
C LYS A 43 1.71 -14.59 -11.59
N THR A 44 0.52 -13.99 -11.51
CA THR A 44 0.09 -12.90 -12.40
C THR A 44 0.63 -11.53 -11.96
N LYS A 45 0.29 -10.46 -12.71
CA LYS A 45 0.59 -9.07 -12.32
C LYS A 45 -0.38 -8.52 -11.28
N TRP A 46 -1.46 -9.22 -10.96
CA TRP A 46 -2.57 -8.70 -10.15
C TRP A 46 -2.10 -8.26 -8.76
N VAL A 47 -1.54 -9.18 -7.96
CA VAL A 47 -1.08 -8.88 -6.59
C VAL A 47 -0.01 -7.80 -6.59
N ARG A 48 0.93 -7.86 -7.56
CA ARG A 48 1.97 -6.85 -7.74
C ARG A 48 1.39 -5.46 -8.02
N ARG A 49 0.34 -5.35 -8.84
CA ARG A 49 -0.29 -4.06 -9.16
C ARG A 49 -1.08 -3.51 -7.98
N VAL A 50 -1.90 -4.34 -7.32
CA VAL A 50 -2.66 -3.93 -6.14
C VAL A 50 -1.72 -3.52 -5.00
N SER A 51 -0.71 -4.33 -4.68
CA SER A 51 0.28 -3.96 -3.65
C SER A 51 1.10 -2.72 -4.02
N GLY A 52 1.35 -2.51 -5.32
CA GLY A 52 2.01 -1.31 -5.81
C GLY A 52 1.23 0.00 -5.61
N PHE A 53 -0.10 -0.05 -5.46
CA PHE A 53 -0.94 1.10 -5.16
C PHE A 53 -0.63 1.71 -3.79
N TYR A 54 -0.26 0.87 -2.82
CA TYR A 54 0.02 1.25 -1.44
C TYR A 54 1.45 1.72 -1.18
N ARG A 55 2.28 1.85 -2.22
CA ARG A 55 3.68 2.28 -2.08
C ARG A 55 3.79 3.58 -1.28
N CYS A 56 4.74 3.60 -0.33
CA CYS A 56 5.09 4.81 0.41
C CYS A 56 5.97 5.72 -0.45
N SER A 57 5.34 6.64 -1.19
CA SER A 57 6.01 7.58 -2.08
C SER A 57 5.21 8.86 -2.27
N ILE A 58 5.85 10.03 -2.27
CA ILE A 58 5.20 11.32 -2.61
C ILE A 58 5.17 11.59 -4.12
N GLU A 59 5.94 10.86 -4.90
CA GLU A 59 5.89 10.91 -6.37
C GLU A 59 4.57 10.35 -6.92
N GLU A 60 4.31 10.57 -8.21
CA GLU A 60 3.09 10.17 -8.96
C GLU A 60 2.67 8.68 -8.81
N LYS A 61 3.56 7.81 -8.34
CA LYS A 61 3.29 6.37 -8.16
C LYS A 61 2.90 5.97 -6.74
N GLY A 62 2.96 6.86 -5.76
CA GLY A 62 2.45 6.59 -4.41
C GLY A 62 0.98 6.96 -4.31
N TYR A 63 0.15 6.27 -5.10
CA TYR A 63 -1.25 6.63 -5.28
C TYR A 63 -2.00 6.78 -3.95
N PHE A 64 -2.00 5.74 -3.11
CA PHE A 64 -2.68 5.78 -1.81
C PHE A 64 -2.07 6.81 -0.85
N ALA A 65 -0.74 6.86 -0.78
CA ALA A 65 0.01 7.76 0.10
C ALA A 65 -0.25 9.25 -0.17
N ASN A 66 -0.69 9.61 -1.39
CA ASN A 66 -0.98 10.98 -1.78
C ASN A 66 -2.48 11.33 -1.73
N LEU A 67 -3.36 10.40 -1.35
CA LEU A 67 -4.77 10.69 -1.17
C LEU A 67 -5.01 11.55 0.07
N ASP A 68 -5.98 12.46 -0.02
CA ASP A 68 -6.48 13.18 1.15
C ASP A 68 -7.21 12.23 2.10
N TRP A 69 -7.18 12.55 3.40
CA TRP A 69 -7.87 11.79 4.42
C TRP A 69 -9.38 12.06 4.37
N GLU A 70 -10.07 11.30 3.53
CA GLU A 70 -11.52 11.39 3.34
C GLU A 70 -12.19 10.03 3.53
N PRO A 71 -13.42 9.96 4.08
CA PRO A 71 -14.14 8.71 4.28
C PRO A 71 -14.27 7.85 3.02
N ILE A 72 -14.41 8.46 1.84
CA ILE A 72 -14.53 7.76 0.56
C ILE A 72 -13.27 6.96 0.19
N HIS A 73 -12.11 7.33 0.72
CA HIS A 73 -10.84 6.64 0.49
C HIS A 73 -10.60 5.48 1.46
N LEU A 74 -11.41 5.34 2.52
CA LEU A 74 -11.25 4.26 3.51
C LEU A 74 -11.44 2.86 2.92
N GLN A 75 -12.21 2.73 1.83
CA GLN A 75 -12.34 1.46 1.09
C GLN A 75 -10.97 0.91 0.64
N TYR A 76 -10.03 1.79 0.30
CA TYR A 76 -8.70 1.35 -0.10
C TYR A 76 -7.90 0.82 1.08
N LEU A 77 -8.07 1.42 2.27
CA LEU A 77 -7.43 0.95 3.50
C LEU A 77 -7.98 -0.42 3.91
N GLU A 78 -9.29 -0.62 3.83
CA GLU A 78 -9.93 -1.91 4.08
C GLU A 78 -9.40 -3.00 3.15
N CYS A 79 -9.33 -2.72 1.84
CA CYS A 79 -8.70 -3.60 0.86
C CYS A 79 -7.23 -3.92 1.24
N ALA A 80 -6.48 -2.96 1.77
CA ALA A 80 -5.10 -3.20 2.23
C ALA A 80 -5.07 -4.17 3.41
N CYS A 81 -5.92 -3.96 4.41
CA CYS A 81 -6.04 -4.83 5.58
C CYS A 81 -6.37 -6.27 5.15
N ASN A 82 -7.32 -6.45 4.24
CA ASN A 82 -7.70 -7.77 3.72
C ASN A 82 -6.54 -8.42 2.95
N MET A 83 -5.87 -7.67 2.07
CA MET A 83 -4.74 -8.18 1.29
C MET A 83 -3.59 -8.65 2.18
N TYR A 84 -3.11 -7.81 3.10
CA TYR A 84 -1.99 -8.18 3.96
C TYR A 84 -2.38 -9.30 4.94
N SER A 85 -3.62 -9.34 5.42
CA SER A 85 -4.11 -10.44 6.27
C SER A 85 -4.07 -11.80 5.56
N VAL A 86 -4.42 -11.83 4.26
CA VAL A 86 -4.34 -13.04 3.45
C VAL A 86 -2.90 -13.42 3.16
N LEU A 87 -2.07 -12.47 2.75
CA LEU A 87 -0.66 -12.73 2.41
C LEU A 87 0.15 -13.23 3.60
N LEU A 88 -0.11 -12.72 4.80
CA LEU A 88 0.58 -13.13 6.03
C LEU A 88 0.26 -14.58 6.47
N LYS A 89 -0.89 -15.12 6.06
CA LYS A 89 -1.36 -16.46 6.47
C LYS A 89 -0.91 -17.57 5.53
N ASP A 90 -0.32 -17.23 4.39
CA ASP A 90 0.06 -18.19 3.35
C ASP A 90 1.56 -18.13 3.08
N GLU A 91 2.20 -19.29 2.86
CA GLU A 91 3.64 -19.38 2.64
C GLU A 91 4.08 -18.63 1.37
N ALA A 92 3.33 -18.74 0.27
CA ALA A 92 3.63 -18.02 -0.96
C ALA A 92 3.40 -16.51 -0.79
N GLY A 93 2.40 -16.13 0.01
CA GLY A 93 2.17 -14.75 0.41
C GLY A 93 3.33 -14.17 1.21
N MET A 94 3.83 -14.90 2.22
CA MET A 94 4.99 -14.52 3.01
C MET A 94 6.26 -14.39 2.17
N SER A 95 6.47 -15.31 1.22
CA SER A 95 7.56 -15.19 0.25
C SER A 95 7.46 -13.90 -0.55
N PHE A 96 6.25 -13.54 -1.02
CA PHE A 96 6.03 -12.29 -1.74
C PHE A 96 6.32 -11.05 -0.87
N LEU A 97 5.85 -11.02 0.38
CA LEU A 97 6.04 -9.91 1.31
C LEU A 97 7.51 -9.64 1.66
N THR A 98 8.35 -10.67 1.60
CA THR A 98 9.77 -10.60 1.99
C THR A 98 10.73 -10.45 0.82
N SER A 99 10.32 -10.80 -0.41
CA SER A 99 11.22 -10.83 -1.58
C SER A 99 10.82 -9.94 -2.75
N ASP A 100 9.53 -9.62 -2.94
CA ASP A 100 9.11 -8.69 -3.99
C ASP A 100 9.12 -7.26 -3.45
N ARG A 101 9.78 -6.35 -4.18
CA ARG A 101 9.79 -4.92 -3.85
C ARG A 101 8.39 -4.35 -3.56
N ARG A 102 7.36 -4.83 -4.23
CA ARG A 102 5.98 -4.35 -4.07
C ARG A 102 5.27 -4.98 -2.87
N GLY A 103 5.77 -6.10 -2.34
CA GLY A 103 5.28 -6.74 -1.12
C GLY A 103 5.88 -6.15 0.16
N MET A 104 7.05 -5.50 0.07
CA MET A 104 7.81 -4.97 1.19
C MET A 104 7.25 -3.65 1.79
N LEU A 105 5.93 -3.41 1.74
CA LEU A 105 5.33 -2.18 2.28
C LEU A 105 5.70 -1.95 3.75
N PHE A 106 5.68 -3.00 4.58
CA PHE A 106 6.03 -2.87 6.00
C PHE A 106 7.48 -2.42 6.22
N ASN A 107 8.41 -2.86 5.35
CA ASN A 107 9.78 -2.37 5.39
C ASN A 107 9.87 -0.90 4.98
N GLU A 108 9.10 -0.48 3.97
CA GLU A 108 9.03 0.93 3.57
C GLU A 108 8.46 1.82 4.69
N ILE A 109 7.41 1.35 5.38
CA ILE A 109 6.81 2.05 6.53
C ILE A 109 7.81 2.15 7.69
N ALA A 110 8.45 1.04 8.07
CA ALA A 110 9.40 1.01 9.18
C ALA A 110 10.58 1.96 8.92
N HIS A 111 11.11 1.94 7.70
CA HIS A 111 12.20 2.84 7.31
C HIS A 111 11.80 4.32 7.34
N GLU A 112 10.58 4.66 6.91
CA GLU A 112 10.10 6.03 6.98
C GLU A 112 9.89 6.50 8.43
N ILE A 113 9.38 5.63 9.32
CA ILE A 113 9.24 5.94 10.75
C ILE A 113 10.62 6.18 11.38
N GLU A 114 11.62 5.36 11.05
CA GLU A 114 13.00 5.55 11.51
C GLU A 114 13.55 6.89 11.06
N ASN A 115 13.38 7.25 9.79
CA ASN A 115 13.81 8.54 9.24
C ASN A 115 13.15 9.72 9.96
N LEU A 116 11.84 9.63 10.24
CA LEU A 116 11.10 10.65 10.98
C LEU A 116 11.57 10.78 12.43
N THR A 117 11.90 9.66 13.07
CA THR A 117 12.43 9.63 14.44
C THR A 117 13.81 10.29 14.50
N LEU A 118 14.69 9.98 13.55
CA LEU A 118 16.01 10.61 13.44
C LEU A 118 15.91 12.12 13.15
N ALA A 119 15.00 12.52 12.26
CA ALA A 119 14.74 13.93 11.98
C ALA A 119 14.22 14.68 13.22
N ALA A 120 13.27 14.10 13.96
CA ALA A 120 12.75 14.70 15.19
C ALA A 120 13.85 14.84 16.26
N ALA A 121 14.70 13.82 16.42
CA ALA A 121 15.82 13.85 17.37
C ALA A 121 16.89 14.90 16.99
N SER A 122 17.13 15.11 15.70
CA SER A 122 18.08 16.10 15.18
C SER A 122 17.52 17.52 15.10
N THR A 123 16.19 17.71 15.16
CA THR A 123 15.56 19.04 15.21
C THR A 123 15.89 19.80 16.53
N ASN A 124 16.45 19.13 17.54
CA ASN A 124 17.07 19.77 18.70
C ASN A 124 18.46 20.40 18.41
N VAL A 125 19.05 20.16 17.23
CA VAL A 125 20.33 20.74 16.80
C VAL A 125 20.27 21.02 15.29
N THR A 126 19.81 22.22 14.95
CA THR A 126 19.97 22.87 13.63
C THR A 126 19.10 22.30 12.49
N ALA A 127 18.15 23.15 12.06
CA ALA A 127 17.44 23.02 10.80
C ALA A 127 18.43 22.92 9.63
N GLN A 128 18.58 21.72 9.05
CA GLN A 128 18.87 21.47 7.63
C GLN A 128 19.22 19.98 7.42
N SER A 129 18.24 19.18 7.02
CA SER A 129 18.50 17.95 6.26
C SER A 129 17.40 17.73 5.23
N ASN A 130 17.49 18.49 4.13
CA ASN A 130 16.68 18.34 2.92
C ASN A 130 17.13 17.16 2.04
N ALA A 131 17.50 16.02 2.62
CA ALA A 131 17.94 14.87 1.85
C ALA A 131 17.27 13.59 2.34
N LEU A 132 16.41 13.03 1.47
CA LEU A 132 15.95 11.63 1.41
C LEU A 132 14.72 11.18 2.23
N SER A 133 14.07 12.01 3.04
CA SER A 133 12.73 11.62 3.55
C SER A 133 11.69 11.81 2.44
N LYS A 134 10.95 10.73 2.13
CA LYS A 134 9.79 10.82 1.24
C LYS A 134 8.62 11.53 1.92
N ASN A 135 8.71 11.84 3.22
CA ASN A 135 7.71 12.55 4.02
C ASN A 135 6.28 12.09 3.72
N VAL A 136 6.09 10.77 3.70
CA VAL A 136 4.80 10.13 3.39
C VAL A 136 3.79 10.39 4.51
N PHE A 137 4.27 10.41 5.75
CA PHE A 137 3.47 10.80 6.90
C PHE A 137 3.60 12.32 7.04
N ARG A 138 2.61 13.07 6.55
CA ARG A 138 2.51 14.52 6.73
C ARG A 138 2.22 14.85 8.20
N LEU A 139 3.20 14.67 9.10
CA LEU A 139 3.02 14.82 10.55
C LEU A 139 2.50 16.21 10.98
N TYR A 140 2.78 17.25 10.18
CA TYR A 140 2.28 18.61 10.40
C TYR A 140 0.78 18.78 10.14
N SER A 141 0.14 17.86 9.39
CA SER A 141 -1.31 17.89 9.18
C SER A 141 -2.12 17.48 10.40
N CYS A 142 -1.50 16.83 11.39
CA CYS A 142 -2.13 16.51 12.68
C CYS A 142 -2.17 17.71 13.66
N GLN A 143 -1.68 18.90 13.29
CA GLN A 143 -1.67 20.07 14.18
C GLN A 143 -2.98 20.88 14.20
N CYS A 144 -4.07 20.40 13.59
CA CYS A 144 -5.37 21.06 13.66
C CYS A 144 -6.41 20.17 14.33
N THR A 145 -6.62 20.37 15.63
CA THR A 145 -7.87 20.82 16.27
C THR A 145 -7.76 20.62 17.78
N MET A 146 -7.14 21.58 18.47
CA MET A 146 -7.51 21.90 19.85
C MET A 146 -7.72 23.41 19.90
N SER A 147 -8.92 23.81 19.49
CA SER A 147 -9.49 25.13 19.69
C SER A 147 -10.75 24.97 20.51
#